data_AF-A0A8J7PR47-F1
#
_entry.id   AF-A0A8J7PR47-F1
#
_cell.length_a   1.000
_cell.length_b   1.000
_cell.length_c   1.000
_cell.angle_alpha   90.00
_cell.angle_beta   90.00
_cell.angle_gamma   90.00
#
_symmetry.space_group_name_H-M   'P 1'
#
loop_
_entity.id
_entity.type
_entity.pdbx_description
1 polymer ?
#
loop_
_entity_poly.entity_id
_entity_poly.type
_entity_poly.pdbx_seq_one_letter_code
_entity_poly.pdbx_strand_id
1 'polypeptide(L)' 'MARRERYIAKRQNQAWSMGFVSDQLVNGQRIRALTVVDVFTREALAITVGRSLRADHVVEVCNRLVAKS' A
#
# COMPACT_ATOMS: atom_id res chain seq x y z
N MET A 1 18.85 -7.24 -11.59
CA MET A 1 18.17 -7.37 -10.28
C MET A 1 17.15 -8.49 -10.38
N ALA A 2 17.48 -9.69 -9.90
CA ALA A 2 16.52 -10.80 -9.90
C ALA A 2 15.36 -10.46 -8.96
N ARG A 3 14.12 -10.71 -9.40
CA ARG A 3 12.93 -10.57 -8.55
C ARG A 3 13.09 -11.52 -7.37
N ARG A 4 13.22 -10.98 -6.16
CA ARG A 4 13.16 -11.78 -4.93
C ARG A 4 11.88 -12.60 -4.95
N GLU A 5 11.98 -13.87 -4.53
CA GLU A 5 10.82 -14.72 -4.33
C GLU A 5 9.79 -13.98 -3.46
N ARG A 6 8.52 -14.05 -3.87
CA ARG A 6 7.44 -13.44 -3.09
C ARG A 6 7.32 -14.21 -1.79
N TYR A 7 7.26 -13.49 -0.66
CA TYR A 7 6.95 -14.09 0.62
C TYR A 7 5.63 -14.87 0.54
N ILE A 8 5.60 -16.11 1.04
CA ILE A 8 4.41 -16.96 1.07
C ILE A 8 3.77 -16.83 2.44
N ALA A 9 2.68 -16.05 2.52
CA ALA A 9 1.85 -15.95 3.72
C ALA A 9 1.00 -17.22 3.88
N LYS A 10 0.83 -17.69 5.12
CA LYS A 10 0.05 -18.88 5.50
C LYS A 10 -1.31 -18.52 6.12
N ARG A 11 -1.50 -17.26 6.54
CA ARG A 11 -2.74 -16.74 7.12
C ARG A 11 -2.89 -15.24 6.86
N GLN A 12 -4.10 -14.72 7.03
CA GLN A 12 -4.41 -13.29 6.98
C GLN A 12 -3.54 -12.48 7.96
N ASN A 13 -3.21 -11.25 7.58
CA ASN A 13 -2.40 -10.30 8.34
C ASN A 13 -0.98 -10.78 8.70
N GLN A 14 -0.46 -11.80 8.01
CA GLN A 14 0.92 -12.26 8.21
C GLN A 14 1.94 -11.46 7.39
N ALA A 15 1.55 -11.01 6.20
CA ALA A 15 2.39 -10.16 5.36
C ALA A 15 1.53 -9.27 4.48
N TRP A 16 1.95 -8.02 4.34
CA TRP A 16 1.32 -7.06 3.45
C TRP A 16 2.27 -6.68 2.32
N SER A 17 1.72 -6.53 1.12
CA SER A 17 2.40 -5.93 -0.02
C SER A 17 2.00 -4.47 -0.10
N MET A 18 3.00 -3.59 -0.16
CA MET A 18 2.77 -2.14 -0.26
C MET A 18 3.45 -1.59 -1.51
N GLY A 19 2.81 -0.61 -2.15
CA GLY A 19 3.35 0.02 -3.35
C GLY A 19 2.81 1.43 -3.55
N PHE A 20 3.48 2.17 -4.43
CA PHE A 20 3.00 3.47 -4.88
C PHE A 20 2.62 3.42 -6.35
N VAL A 21 1.46 3.95 -6.67
CA VAL A 21 1.02 4.22 -8.04
C VAL A 21 1.03 5.73 -8.24
N SER A 22 1.57 6.19 -9.35
CA SER A 22 1.54 7.60 -9.74
C SER A 22 0.66 7.74 -10.97
N ASP A 23 -0.14 8.80 -11.00
CA ASP A 23 -1.02 9.10 -12.13
C ASP A 23 -1.17 10.61 -12.31
N GLN A 24 -1.81 11.03 -13.41
CA GLN A 24 -2.09 12.41 -13.73
C GLN A 24 -3.57 12.56 -14.11
N LEU A 25 -4.24 13.48 -13.44
CA LEU A 25 -5.62 13.84 -13.76
C LEU A 25 -5.68 14.58 -15.10
N VAL A 26 -6.87 14.62 -15.71
CA VAL A 26 -7.12 15.28 -17.00
C VAL A 26 -6.71 16.77 -17.03
N ASN A 27 -6.69 17.43 -15.87
CA ASN A 27 -6.26 18.83 -15.72
C ASN A 27 -4.74 18.99 -15.51
N GLY A 28 -3.96 17.93 -15.68
CA GLY A 28 -2.51 17.92 -15.52
C GLY A 28 -2.02 17.78 -14.08
N GLN A 29 -2.90 17.74 -13.08
CA GLN A 29 -2.50 17.55 -11.69
C GLN A 29 -2.02 16.12 -11.44
N ARG A 30 -0.80 15.96 -10.91
CA ARG A 30 -0.26 14.65 -10.53
C ARG A 30 -0.80 14.19 -9.18
N ILE A 31 -1.13 12.92 -9.10
CA ILE A 31 -1.52 12.23 -7.88
C ILE A 31 -0.61 11.03 -7.64
N ARG A 32 -0.52 10.63 -6.38
CA ARG A 32 0.16 9.41 -5.95
C ARG A 32 -0.76 8.67 -4.99
N ALA A 33 -0.85 7.36 -5.14
CA ALA A 33 -1.61 6.48 -4.28
C ALA A 33 -0.67 5.48 -3.60
N LEU A 34 -0.74 5.38 -2.28
CA LEU A 34 -0.19 4.26 -1.52
C LEU A 34 -1.25 3.15 -1.51
N THR A 35 -0.89 1.97 -1.98
CA THR A 35 -1.72 0.77 -1.89
C THR A 35 -1.13 -0.21 -0.89
N VAL A 36 -1.99 -0.80 -0.06
CA VAL A 36 -1.64 -1.86 0.89
C VAL A 36 -2.58 -3.03 0.66
N VAL A 37 -2.02 -4.21 0.42
CA VAL A 37 -2.77 -5.43 0.09
C VAL A 37 -2.30 -6.57 0.99
N ASP A 38 -3.22 -7.32 1.57
CA ASP A 38 -2.87 -8.55 2.28
C ASP A 38 -2.39 -9.62 1.30
N VAL A 39 -1.24 -10.23 1.58
CA VAL A 39 -0.61 -11.20 0.67
C VAL A 39 -1.40 -12.51 0.60
N PHE A 40 -2.06 -12.89 1.69
CA PHE A 40 -2.82 -14.14 1.79
C PHE A 40 -4.22 -13.99 1.19
N THR A 41 -5.01 -13.02 1.67
CA THR A 41 -6.42 -12.85 1.25
C THR A 41 -6.57 -12.11 -0.08
N ARG A 42 -5.53 -11.40 -0.53
CA ARG A 42 -5.55 -10.48 -1.68
C ARG A 42 -6.48 -9.28 -1.50
N GLU A 43 -6.92 -9.01 -0.27
CA GLU A 43 -7.77 -7.86 0.03
C GLU A 43 -6.96 -6.55 0.02
N ALA A 44 -7.55 -5.50 -0.55
CA ALA A 44 -6.99 -4.15 -0.52
C ALA A 44 -7.30 -3.49 0.83
N LEU A 45 -6.37 -3.61 1.77
CA LEU A 45 -6.49 -3.08 3.14
C LEU A 45 -6.56 -1.55 3.20
N ALA A 46 -5.81 -0.88 2.31
CA ALA A 46 -5.84 0.58 2.21
C ALA A 46 -5.45 1.08 0.82
N ILE A 47 -6.10 2.18 0.42
CA ILE A 47 -5.66 3.05 -0.67
C ILE A 47 -5.66 4.48 -0.14
N THR A 48 -4.50 5.11 -0.07
CA THR A 48 -4.36 6.51 0.37
C THR A 48 -3.86 7.34 -0.79
N VAL A 49 -4.66 8.31 -1.23
CA VAL A 49 -4.36 9.16 -2.39
C VAL A 49 -3.97 10.55 -1.92
N GLY A 50 -2.91 11.11 -2.50
CA GLY A 50 -2.48 12.47 -2.22
C GLY A 50 -1.64 13.04 -3.35
N ARG A 51 -1.47 14.36 -3.35
CA ARG A 51 -0.56 15.07 -4.28
C ARG A 51 0.91 14.76 -3.97
N SER A 52 1.22 14.51 -2.71
CA SER A 52 2.51 14.04 -2.21
C SER A 52 2.26 13.09 -1.05
N LEU A 53 2.91 11.93 -1.06
CA LEU A 53 2.86 10.96 0.02
C LEU A 53 4.27 10.81 0.60
N ARG A 54 4.45 11.35 1.80
CA ARG A 54 5.66 11.27 2.63
C ARG A 54 5.61 10.04 3.55
N ALA A 55 6.76 9.74 4.17
CA ALA A 55 6.89 8.62 5.11
C ALA A 55 5.85 8.66 6.24
N ASP A 56 5.53 9.84 6.77
CA ASP A 56 4.56 10.00 7.86
C ASP A 56 3.17 9.46 7.50
N HIS A 57 2.73 9.66 6.25
CA HIS A 57 1.45 9.11 5.78
C HIS A 57 1.49 7.57 5.70
N VAL A 58 2.65 6.99 5.37
CA VAL A 58 2.82 5.53 5.36
C VAL A 58 2.71 5.00 6.79
N VAL A 59 3.38 5.65 7.74
CA VAL A 59 3.34 5.29 9.16
C VAL A 59 1.91 5.38 9.69
N GLU A 60 1.18 6.46 9.38
CA GLU A 60 -0.21 6.63 9.78
C GLU A 60 -1.10 5.49 9.26
N VAL A 61 -0.97 5.14 7.97
CA VAL A 61 -1.72 4.03 7.37
C VAL A 61 -1.38 2.70 8.04
N CYS A 62 -0.11 2.40 8.25
CA CYS A 62 0.33 1.19 8.93
C CYS A 62 -0.22 1.11 10.37
N ASN A 63 -0.11 2.19 11.15
CA ASN A 63 -0.62 2.24 12.52
C ASN A 63 -2.14 2.01 12.55
N ARG A 64 -2.88 2.63 11.63
CA ARG A 64 -4.33 2.44 11.51
C ARG A 64 -4.71 1.01 11.13
N LEU A 65 -3.93 0.34 10.27
CA LEU A 65 -4.21 -1.04 9.88
C LEU A 65 -3.88 -2.02 11.01
N VAL A 66 -2.77 -1.84 11.71
CA VAL A 66 -2.40 -2.68 12.87
C VAL A 66 -3.46 -2.56 13.97
N ALA A 67 -3.99 -1.37 14.22
CA ALA A 67 -5.05 -1.17 15.22
C ALA A 67 -6.40 -1.85 14.88
N LYS A 68 -6.61 -2.28 13.63
CA LYS A 68 -7.82 -2.95 13.15
C LYS A 68 -7.67 -4.46 12.98
N SER A 69 -6.45 -4.98 13.09
CA SER A 69 -6.06 -6.33 12.69
C SER A 69 -6.16 -7.35 13.82
#